data_AF-A0A6J4EKK1-F1
#
_entry.id   AF-A0A6J4EKK1-F1
#
_cell.length_a   1.000
_cell.length_b   1.000
_cell.length_c   1.000
_cell.angle_alpha   90.00
_cell.angle_beta   90.00
_cell.angle_gamma   90.00
#
_symmetry.space_group_name_H-M   'P 1'
#
loop_
_entity.id
_entity.type
_entity.pdbx_description
1 polymer ?
#
loop_
_entity_poly.entity_id
_entity_poly.type
_entity_poly.pdbx_seq_one_letter_code
_entity_poly.pdbx_strand_id
1 'polypeptide(L)'
;MSDSWLNTETDSDAAKHSNDFWDRHRDEMKSGHFWADRIRELRGEPTKRLAVALKNMPLPGSFREAAIATRTLIRDKKNKKAVFDDELALLYWLAAISSFSIPYSNVLQEPGYNVIESIPAKKLKELSFSYKSLGYERLELLNKTDRKWLIESWGEPNTHTTLHEMHNDVWIEYEFKLKDKRKQQDN
;
A
#
# COMPACT_ATOMS: atom_id res chain seq x y z
N MET A 1 -17.36 -4.43 -11.52
CA MET A 1 -16.58 -5.15 -10.51
C MET A 1 -15.39 -4.29 -10.19
N SER A 2 -15.24 -3.87 -8.93
CA SER A 2 -14.05 -3.13 -8.51
C SER A 2 -12.98 -4.16 -8.21
N ASP A 3 -12.30 -4.65 -9.26
CA ASP A 3 -11.33 -5.76 -9.13
C ASP A 3 -10.06 -5.38 -8.34
N SER A 4 -9.90 -4.10 -7.97
CA SER A 4 -8.79 -3.60 -7.19
C SER A 4 -9.24 -2.50 -6.25
N TRP A 5 -8.77 -2.56 -5.01
CA TRP A 5 -8.94 -1.51 -4.01
C TRP A 5 -8.54 -0.13 -4.55
N LEU A 6 -7.54 -0.05 -5.44
CA LEU A 6 -7.07 1.21 -6.05
C LEU A 6 -8.15 1.97 -6.82
N ASN A 7 -9.25 1.32 -7.20
CA ASN A 7 -10.36 1.91 -7.95
C ASN A 7 -11.55 2.31 -7.05
N THR A 8 -11.43 2.15 -5.73
CA THR A 8 -12.51 2.53 -4.79
C THR A 8 -12.57 4.04 -4.62
N GLU A 9 -13.77 4.62 -4.80
CA GLU A 9 -14.00 6.06 -4.72
C GLU A 9 -14.77 6.48 -3.46
N THR A 10 -15.66 5.62 -2.98
CA THR A 10 -16.55 5.89 -1.84
C THR A 10 -16.37 4.87 -0.71
N ASP A 11 -16.78 5.24 0.51
CA ASP A 11 -16.78 4.34 1.69
C ASP A 11 -17.56 3.04 1.41
N SER A 12 -18.62 3.13 0.59
CA SER A 12 -19.39 1.96 0.16
C SER A 12 -18.61 1.06 -0.80
N ASP A 13 -17.81 1.63 -1.71
CA ASP A 13 -16.94 0.85 -2.61
C ASP A 13 -15.85 0.12 -1.84
N ALA A 14 -15.24 0.80 -0.86
CA ALA A 14 -14.23 0.21 0.01
C ALA A 14 -14.80 -0.94 0.84
N ALA A 15 -15.99 -0.75 1.44
CA ALA A 15 -16.68 -1.79 2.17
C ALA A 15 -17.04 -2.99 1.28
N LYS A 16 -17.54 -2.74 0.07
CA LYS A 16 -17.84 -3.80 -0.90
C LYS A 16 -16.58 -4.56 -1.31
N HIS A 17 -15.51 -3.85 -1.65
CA HIS A 17 -14.24 -4.45 -2.00
C HIS A 17 -13.70 -5.32 -0.86
N SER A 18 -13.76 -4.86 0.39
CA SER A 18 -13.32 -5.65 1.55
C SER A 18 -14.09 -6.96 1.67
N ASN A 19 -15.43 -6.93 1.59
CA ASN A 19 -16.25 -8.14 1.63
C ASN A 19 -15.92 -9.09 0.46
N ASP A 20 -15.94 -8.59 -0.77
CA ASP A 20 -15.64 -9.36 -1.99
C ASP A 20 -14.22 -9.96 -1.91
N PHE A 21 -13.26 -9.22 -1.36
CA PHE A 21 -11.89 -9.65 -1.14
C PHE A 21 -11.83 -10.81 -0.15
N TRP A 22 -12.46 -10.71 1.01
CA TRP A 22 -12.43 -11.76 2.04
C TRP A 22 -13.15 -13.03 1.60
N ASP A 23 -14.23 -12.92 0.83
CA ASP A 23 -14.93 -14.08 0.25
C ASP A 23 -14.02 -14.80 -0.75
N ARG A 24 -13.45 -14.06 -1.71
CA ARG A 24 -12.48 -14.61 -2.66
C ARG A 24 -11.26 -15.20 -1.95
N HIS A 25 -10.74 -14.52 -0.94
CA HIS A 25 -9.58 -14.99 -0.16
C HIS A 25 -9.88 -16.31 0.55
N ARG A 26 -11.06 -16.43 1.15
CA ARG A 26 -11.51 -17.66 1.81
C ARG A 26 -11.64 -18.82 0.84
N ASP A 27 -12.13 -18.57 -0.37
CA ASP A 27 -12.23 -19.59 -1.41
C ASP A 27 -10.87 -19.95 -2.01
N GLU A 28 -9.98 -18.98 -2.22
CA GLU A 28 -8.59 -19.22 -2.60
C GLU A 28 -7.88 -20.10 -1.57
N MET A 29 -8.07 -19.84 -0.26
CA MET A 29 -7.51 -20.67 0.81
C MET A 29 -8.03 -22.11 0.77
N LYS A 30 -9.33 -22.34 0.50
CA LYS A 30 -9.88 -23.69 0.34
C LYS A 30 -9.33 -24.41 -0.89
N SER A 31 -9.09 -23.68 -1.98
CA SER A 31 -8.57 -24.23 -3.24
C SER A 31 -7.06 -24.50 -3.22
N GLY A 32 -6.34 -24.03 -2.18
CA GLY A 32 -4.89 -24.15 -2.06
C GLY A 32 -4.08 -23.27 -3.02
N HIS A 33 -4.72 -22.40 -3.81
CA HIS A 33 -4.06 -21.56 -4.82
C HIS A 33 -4.13 -20.08 -4.42
N PHE A 34 -3.24 -19.67 -3.51
CA PHE A 34 -3.23 -18.32 -2.97
C PHE A 34 -2.53 -17.33 -3.91
N TRP A 35 -2.91 -16.05 -3.91
CA TRP A 35 -2.23 -15.02 -4.72
C TRP A 35 -0.72 -14.92 -4.45
N ALA A 36 -0.29 -15.18 -3.21
CA ALA A 36 1.13 -15.16 -2.87
C ALA A 36 1.89 -16.33 -3.54
N ASP A 37 1.24 -17.47 -3.76
CA ASP A 37 1.82 -18.60 -4.50
C ASP A 37 1.94 -18.27 -5.99
N ARG A 38 0.88 -17.69 -6.59
CA ARG A 38 0.93 -17.18 -7.97
C ARG A 38 2.06 -16.17 -8.17
N ILE A 39 2.33 -15.30 -7.20
CA ILE A 39 3.46 -14.35 -7.28
C ILE A 39 4.82 -15.05 -7.30
N ARG A 40 4.98 -16.18 -6.61
CA ARG A 40 6.24 -16.93 -6.59
C ARG A 40 6.56 -17.53 -7.96
N GLU A 41 5.53 -17.93 -8.71
CA GLU A 41 5.65 -18.47 -10.06
C GLU A 41 6.07 -17.42 -11.10
N LEU A 42 5.81 -16.14 -10.84
CA LEU A 42 6.17 -15.01 -11.72
C LEU A 42 7.64 -14.57 -11.57
N ARG A 43 8.55 -15.50 -11.28
CA ARG A 43 9.98 -15.21 -11.12
C ARG A 43 10.57 -14.72 -12.45
N GLY A 44 11.21 -13.55 -12.42
CA GLY A 44 11.76 -12.93 -13.62
C GLY A 44 10.75 -12.14 -14.45
N GLU A 45 9.49 -12.06 -14.02
CA GLU A 45 8.44 -11.29 -14.69
C GLU A 45 7.97 -10.09 -13.83
N PRO A 46 8.83 -9.07 -13.62
CA PRO A 46 8.56 -8.01 -12.65
C PRO A 46 7.28 -7.21 -12.96
N THR A 47 6.95 -6.98 -14.23
CA THR A 47 5.72 -6.28 -14.62
C THR A 47 4.46 -7.06 -14.21
N LYS A 48 4.44 -8.37 -14.45
CA LYS A 48 3.31 -9.23 -14.06
C LYS A 48 3.21 -9.36 -12.55
N ARG A 49 4.34 -9.50 -11.85
CA ARG A 49 4.39 -9.52 -10.38
C ARG A 49 3.84 -8.23 -9.78
N LEU A 50 4.20 -7.07 -10.34
CA LEU A 50 3.65 -5.79 -9.93
C LEU A 50 2.13 -5.74 -10.12
N ALA A 51 1.63 -6.17 -11.28
CA ALA A 51 0.18 -6.20 -11.54
C ALA A 51 -0.59 -7.07 -10.53
N VAL A 52 -0.07 -8.25 -10.18
CA VAL A 52 -0.69 -9.12 -9.16
C VAL A 52 -0.65 -8.47 -7.78
N ALA A 53 0.47 -7.84 -7.42
CA ALA A 53 0.58 -7.13 -6.15
C ALA A 53 -0.43 -5.98 -6.04
N LEU A 54 -0.54 -5.13 -7.08
CA LEU A 54 -1.50 -4.01 -7.10
C LEU A 54 -2.97 -4.48 -7.02
N LYS A 55 -3.30 -5.63 -7.59
CA LYS A 55 -4.64 -6.24 -7.48
C LYS A 55 -5.01 -6.70 -6.06
N ASN A 56 -4.00 -6.98 -5.22
CA ASN A 56 -4.21 -7.46 -3.85
C ASN A 56 -3.98 -6.38 -2.78
N MET A 57 -3.87 -5.12 -3.20
CA MET A 57 -3.92 -4.00 -2.28
C MET A 57 -5.28 -3.91 -1.56
N PRO A 58 -5.30 -3.43 -0.31
CA PRO A 58 -4.21 -2.80 0.43
C PRO A 58 -3.51 -3.74 1.43
N LEU A 59 -3.41 -5.05 1.17
CA LEU A 59 -2.77 -5.97 2.11
C LEU A 59 -1.30 -5.59 2.38
N PRO A 60 -0.79 -5.71 3.62
CA PRO A 60 0.63 -5.44 3.90
C PRO A 60 1.60 -6.25 3.03
N GLY A 61 1.26 -7.50 2.73
CA GLY A 61 2.03 -8.34 1.81
C GLY A 61 2.05 -7.81 0.38
N SER A 62 0.95 -7.22 -0.08
CA SER A 62 0.85 -6.67 -1.44
C SER A 62 1.75 -5.45 -1.64
N PHE A 63 1.88 -4.57 -0.63
CA PHE A 63 2.82 -3.45 -0.68
C PHE A 63 4.28 -3.91 -0.77
N ARG A 64 4.64 -4.95 0.01
CA ARG A 64 5.97 -5.56 -0.03
C ARG A 64 6.28 -6.12 -1.42
N GLU A 65 5.35 -6.88 -1.99
CA GLU A 65 5.51 -7.48 -3.31
C GLU A 65 5.56 -6.44 -4.43
N ALA A 66 4.73 -5.40 -4.36
CA ALA A 66 4.77 -4.29 -5.29
C ALA A 66 6.13 -3.59 -5.24
N ALA A 67 6.65 -3.28 -4.04
CA ALA A 67 7.96 -2.64 -3.90
C ALA A 67 9.11 -3.54 -4.41
N ILE A 68 9.05 -4.86 -4.22
CA ILE A 68 10.04 -5.80 -4.77
C ILE A 68 10.02 -5.79 -6.31
N ALA A 69 8.82 -5.85 -6.90
CA ALA A 69 8.65 -5.82 -8.34
C ALA A 69 9.14 -4.50 -8.94
N THR A 70 8.76 -3.36 -8.34
CA THR A 70 9.20 -2.02 -8.78
C THR A 70 10.71 -1.85 -8.71
N ARG A 71 11.39 -2.35 -7.65
CA ARG A 71 12.86 -2.34 -7.59
C ARG A 71 13.51 -3.11 -8.73
N THR A 72 12.93 -4.24 -9.11
CA THR A 72 13.42 -5.02 -10.25
C THR A 72 13.29 -4.23 -11.54
N LEU A 73 12.15 -3.56 -11.76
CA LEU A 73 11.97 -2.66 -12.91
C LEU A 73 12.99 -1.52 -12.95
N ILE A 74 13.27 -0.87 -11.81
CA ILE A 74 14.29 0.17 -11.70
C ILE A 74 15.66 -0.38 -12.10
N ARG A 75 16.04 -1.56 -11.58
CA ARG A 75 17.34 -2.19 -11.91
C ARG A 75 17.44 -2.54 -13.39
N ASP A 76 16.40 -3.07 -13.98
CA ASP A 76 16.36 -3.40 -15.41
C ASP A 76 16.52 -2.15 -16.28
N LYS A 77 15.84 -1.05 -15.90
CA LYS A 77 15.99 0.25 -16.57
C LYS A 77 17.39 0.83 -16.40
N LYS A 78 17.97 0.78 -15.19
CA LYS A 78 19.35 1.23 -14.93
C LYS A 78 20.38 0.45 -15.76
N ASN A 79 20.24 -0.87 -15.86
CA ASN A 79 21.12 -1.71 -16.68
C ASN A 79 21.04 -1.34 -18.17
N LYS A 80 19.86 -0.93 -18.63
CA LYS A 80 19.62 -0.45 -19.99
C LYS A 80 19.93 1.05 -20.18
N LYS A 81 20.43 1.74 -19.14
CA LYS A 81 20.64 3.20 -19.10
C LYS A 81 19.38 4.00 -19.46
N ALA A 82 18.21 3.45 -19.16
CA ALA A 82 16.92 4.11 -19.34
C ALA A 82 16.51 4.90 -18.09
N VAL A 83 15.69 5.93 -18.30
CA VAL A 83 15.08 6.73 -17.22
C VAL A 83 14.07 5.90 -16.43
N PHE A 84 14.10 6.01 -15.11
CA PHE A 84 13.30 5.19 -14.17
C PHE A 84 12.52 6.05 -13.16
N ASP A 85 12.28 7.33 -13.47
CA ASP A 85 11.63 8.28 -12.57
C ASP A 85 10.22 7.83 -12.17
N ASP A 86 9.44 7.27 -13.10
CA ASP A 86 8.09 6.76 -12.85
C ASP A 86 8.10 5.60 -11.84
N GLU A 87 9.03 4.66 -11.99
CA GLU A 87 9.16 3.54 -11.05
C GLU A 87 9.67 3.99 -9.70
N LEU A 88 10.57 4.99 -9.66
CA LEU A 88 11.04 5.56 -8.41
C LEU A 88 9.91 6.31 -7.68
N ALA A 89 9.11 7.08 -8.41
CA ALA A 89 7.92 7.74 -7.90
C ALA A 89 6.89 6.73 -7.37
N LEU A 90 6.65 5.64 -8.11
CA LEU A 90 5.78 4.55 -7.65
C LEU A 90 6.34 3.89 -6.38
N LEU A 91 7.64 3.57 -6.33
CA LEU A 91 8.26 2.96 -5.15
C LEU A 91 8.10 3.85 -3.91
N TYR A 92 8.32 5.16 -4.08
CA TYR A 92 8.13 6.13 -3.02
C TYR A 92 6.66 6.25 -2.59
N TRP A 93 5.73 6.31 -3.54
CA TRP A 93 4.30 6.34 -3.27
C TRP A 93 3.84 5.09 -2.50
N LEU A 94 4.27 3.90 -2.91
CA LEU A 94 3.99 2.65 -2.21
C LEU A 94 4.45 2.70 -0.74
N ALA A 95 5.64 3.27 -0.50
CA ALA A 95 6.20 3.40 0.84
C ALA A 95 5.46 4.45 1.67
N ALA A 96 5.09 5.57 1.07
CA ALA A 96 4.29 6.62 1.71
C ALA A 96 2.93 6.07 2.16
N ILE A 97 2.17 5.45 1.25
CA ILE A 97 0.86 4.88 1.57
C ILE A 97 0.98 3.75 2.61
N SER A 98 1.98 2.87 2.49
CA SER A 98 2.21 1.83 3.49
C SER A 98 2.51 2.40 4.88
N SER A 99 3.14 3.58 4.97
CA SER A 99 3.42 4.25 6.25
C SER A 99 2.21 4.93 6.88
N PHE A 100 1.06 4.95 6.19
CA PHE A 100 -0.21 5.42 6.76
C PHE A 100 -0.80 4.40 7.74
N SER A 101 -0.51 3.12 7.55
CA SER A 101 -0.92 2.05 8.46
C SER A 101 0.00 2.00 9.68
N ILE A 102 -0.59 1.87 10.87
CA ILE A 102 0.13 1.45 12.07
C ILE A 102 0.07 -0.08 12.22
N PRO A 103 1.01 -0.70 12.97
CA PRO A 103 0.99 -2.14 13.21
C PRO A 103 -0.29 -2.62 13.92
N TYR A 104 -0.78 -1.83 14.89
CA TYR A 104 -1.93 -2.19 15.71
C TYR A 104 -2.71 -0.94 16.16
N SER A 105 -4.03 -0.98 16.03
CA SER A 105 -4.95 0.04 16.52
C SER A 105 -5.37 -0.27 17.96
N ASN A 106 -5.05 0.64 18.88
CA ASN A 106 -5.51 0.53 20.27
C ASN A 106 -7.02 0.81 20.42
N VAL A 107 -7.62 1.58 19.50
CA VAL A 107 -9.04 1.94 19.54
C VAL A 107 -9.92 0.77 19.10
N LEU A 108 -9.45 -0.02 18.13
CA LEU A 108 -10.14 -1.20 17.58
C LEU A 108 -9.69 -2.52 18.24
N GLN A 109 -8.50 -2.56 18.86
CA GLN A 109 -7.86 -3.79 19.36
C GLN A 109 -7.55 -4.79 18.25
N GLU A 110 -7.02 -4.28 17.14
CA GLU A 110 -6.83 -5.03 15.89
C GLU A 110 -5.63 -4.54 15.09
N PRO A 111 -5.13 -5.34 14.11
CA PRO A 111 -4.15 -4.87 13.16
C PRO A 111 -4.60 -3.61 12.42
N GLY A 112 -3.71 -2.62 12.31
CA GLY A 112 -4.06 -1.32 11.71
C GLY A 112 -4.42 -1.40 10.21
N TYR A 113 -3.99 -2.44 9.51
CA TYR A 113 -4.35 -2.61 8.09
C TYR A 113 -5.88 -2.75 7.89
N ASN A 114 -6.64 -3.18 8.90
CA ASN A 114 -8.10 -3.22 8.85
C ASN A 114 -8.71 -1.82 8.67
N VAL A 115 -8.07 -0.79 9.22
CA VAL A 115 -8.46 0.61 9.02
C VAL A 115 -8.20 1.00 7.58
N ILE A 116 -7.01 0.72 7.05
CA ILE A 116 -6.66 1.03 5.65
C ILE A 116 -7.63 0.39 4.66
N GLU A 117 -8.01 -0.87 4.89
CA GLU A 117 -8.95 -1.60 4.04
C GLU A 117 -10.33 -0.93 3.99
N SER A 118 -10.74 -0.28 5.08
CA SER A 118 -11.99 0.47 5.16
C SER A 118 -11.95 1.83 4.44
N ILE A 119 -10.76 2.32 4.09
CA ILE A 119 -10.58 3.64 3.45
C ILE A 119 -10.64 3.47 1.93
N PRO A 120 -11.43 4.31 1.21
CA PRO A 120 -11.39 4.34 -0.25
C PRO A 120 -10.01 4.77 -0.76
N ALA A 121 -9.48 4.09 -1.76
CA ALA A 121 -8.17 4.43 -2.33
C ALA A 121 -8.11 5.86 -2.84
N LYS A 122 -9.23 6.41 -3.35
CA LYS A 122 -9.33 7.82 -3.72
C LYS A 122 -8.93 8.75 -2.57
N LYS A 123 -9.38 8.46 -1.35
CA LYS A 123 -9.06 9.26 -0.16
C LYS A 123 -7.58 9.21 0.18
N LEU A 124 -6.95 8.03 0.11
CA LEU A 124 -5.50 7.93 0.33
C LEU A 124 -4.67 8.57 -0.79
N LYS A 125 -5.16 8.55 -2.05
CA LYS A 125 -4.53 9.21 -3.19
C LYS A 125 -4.62 10.74 -3.12
N GLU A 126 -5.64 11.27 -2.46
CA GLU A 126 -5.86 12.71 -2.26
C GLU A 126 -5.04 13.29 -1.09
N LEU A 127 -4.43 12.44 -0.25
CA LEU A 127 -3.58 12.90 0.85
C LEU A 127 -2.37 13.66 0.29
N SER A 128 -2.26 14.94 0.67
CA SER A 128 -1.18 15.79 0.20
C SER A 128 0.12 15.45 0.92
N PHE A 129 1.14 15.02 0.18
CA PHE A 129 2.49 14.91 0.70
C PHE A 129 3.50 15.21 -0.41
N SER A 130 4.70 15.59 0.00
CA SER A 130 5.84 15.78 -0.90
C SER A 130 7.05 15.04 -0.35
N TYR A 131 7.99 14.69 -1.23
CA TYR A 131 9.27 14.13 -0.80
C TYR A 131 9.98 15.03 0.22
N LYS A 132 9.92 16.36 0.03
CA LYS A 132 10.58 17.33 0.92
C LYS A 132 10.02 17.34 2.35
N SER A 133 8.72 17.08 2.52
CA SER A 133 8.04 17.11 3.82
C SER A 133 7.92 15.73 4.49
N LEU A 134 7.66 14.68 3.72
CA LEU A 134 7.51 13.32 4.24
C LEU A 134 8.88 12.67 4.48
N GLY A 135 9.84 12.88 3.57
CA GLY A 135 11.16 12.28 3.61
C GLY A 135 11.12 10.77 3.38
N TYR A 136 12.19 10.06 3.77
CA TYR A 136 12.31 8.62 3.52
C TYR A 136 12.71 7.79 4.76
N GLU A 137 13.25 8.41 5.82
CA GLU A 137 13.91 7.65 6.89
C GLU A 137 12.97 6.74 7.67
N ARG A 138 11.72 7.20 7.85
CA ARG A 138 10.67 6.53 8.60
C ARG A 138 9.75 5.67 7.74
N LEU A 139 10.05 5.54 6.44
CA LEU A 139 9.31 4.70 5.52
C LEU A 139 9.93 3.30 5.51
N GLU A 140 9.40 2.39 6.33
CA GLU A 140 9.94 1.04 6.54
C GLU A 140 10.00 0.18 5.27
N LEU A 141 9.12 0.47 4.30
CA LEU A 141 9.12 -0.23 3.03
C LEU A 141 10.39 0.04 2.21
N LEU A 142 11.11 1.14 2.46
CA LEU A 142 12.33 1.54 1.73
C LEU A 142 13.60 0.98 2.37
N ASN A 143 14.41 0.30 1.56
CA ASN A 143 15.72 -0.18 1.96
C ASN A 143 16.83 0.87 1.68
N LYS A 144 18.06 0.57 2.11
CA LYS A 144 19.22 1.47 1.93
C LYS A 144 19.49 1.85 0.48
N THR A 145 19.31 0.93 -0.47
CA THR A 145 19.50 1.19 -1.90
C THR A 145 18.43 2.12 -2.45
N ASP A 146 17.17 1.94 -2.03
CA ASP A 146 16.07 2.79 -2.46
C ASP A 146 16.30 4.23 -2.00
N ARG A 147 16.69 4.42 -0.73
CA ARG A 147 17.03 5.72 -0.14
C ARG A 147 18.13 6.43 -0.94
N LYS A 148 19.16 5.69 -1.33
CA LYS A 148 20.22 6.23 -2.19
C LYS A 148 19.67 6.70 -3.54
N TRP A 149 18.80 5.94 -4.20
CA TRP A 149 18.19 6.38 -5.47
C TRP A 149 17.32 7.63 -5.31
N LEU A 150 16.59 7.75 -4.19
CA LEU A 150 15.78 8.93 -3.88
C LEU A 150 16.67 10.16 -3.70
N ILE A 151 17.74 10.06 -2.91
CA ILE A 151 18.69 11.17 -2.69
C ILE A 151 19.39 11.56 -3.99
N GLU A 152 19.85 10.57 -4.78
CA GLU A 152 20.48 10.82 -6.08
C GLU A 152 19.55 11.57 -7.04
N SER A 153 18.25 11.27 -7.03
CA SER A 153 17.28 11.81 -7.98
C SER A 153 16.63 13.11 -7.51
N TRP A 154 16.36 13.24 -6.20
CA TRP A 154 15.52 14.31 -5.62
C TRP A 154 16.22 15.13 -4.52
N GLY A 155 17.48 14.79 -4.21
CA GLY A 155 18.27 15.42 -3.15
C GLY A 155 17.83 15.00 -1.74
N GLU A 156 18.34 15.71 -0.72
CA GLU A 156 17.90 15.51 0.66
C GLU A 156 16.52 16.16 0.91
N PRO A 157 15.62 15.52 1.66
CA PRO A 157 14.39 16.15 2.13
C PRO A 157 14.67 17.06 3.33
N ASN A 158 13.68 17.87 3.71
CA ASN A 158 13.83 18.80 4.83
C ASN A 158 13.50 18.14 6.18
N THR A 159 12.64 17.12 6.15
CA THR A 159 12.10 16.44 7.33
C THR A 159 11.85 14.96 7.06
N HIS A 160 11.65 14.19 8.13
CA HIS A 160 11.32 12.76 8.06
C HIS A 160 10.16 12.43 9.01
N THR A 161 9.05 11.96 8.45
CA THR A 161 7.82 11.59 9.18
C THR A 161 7.15 10.40 8.46
N THR A 162 5.96 10.01 8.88
CA THR A 162 5.13 9.02 8.20
C THR A 162 3.87 9.67 7.67
N LEU A 163 3.22 9.06 6.68
CA LEU A 163 1.96 9.57 6.19
C LEU A 163 0.88 9.53 7.29
N HIS A 164 0.98 8.56 8.21
CA HIS A 164 0.12 8.45 9.38
C HIS A 164 0.20 9.68 10.31
N GLU A 165 1.40 10.21 10.54
CA GLU A 165 1.57 11.41 11.37
C GLU A 165 1.13 12.68 10.66
N MET A 166 1.37 12.78 9.35
CA MET A 166 0.96 13.94 8.55
C MET A 166 -0.57 14.09 8.43
N HIS A 167 -1.28 12.96 8.35
CA HIS A 167 -2.73 12.91 8.10
C HIS A 167 -3.45 12.08 9.16
N ASN A 168 -3.05 12.27 10.42
CA ASN A 168 -3.57 11.50 11.54
C ASN A 168 -5.07 11.73 11.78
N ASP A 169 -5.57 12.91 11.42
CA ASP A 169 -6.99 13.25 11.39
C ASP A 169 -7.80 12.28 10.52
N VAL A 170 -7.31 11.98 9.31
CA VAL A 170 -7.95 11.00 8.41
C VAL A 170 -7.89 9.61 9.01
N TRP A 171 -6.78 9.22 9.63
CA TRP A 171 -6.69 7.93 10.31
C TRP A 171 -7.75 7.79 11.39
N ILE A 172 -7.83 8.78 12.28
CA ILE A 172 -8.77 8.83 13.40
C ILE A 172 -10.20 8.75 12.89
N GLU A 173 -10.56 9.50 11.86
CA GLU A 173 -11.91 9.47 11.26
C GLU A 173 -12.32 8.03 10.89
N TYR A 174 -11.48 7.32 10.13
CA TYR A 174 -11.82 5.97 9.67
C TYR A 174 -11.70 4.91 10.74
N GLU A 175 -10.79 5.07 11.69
CA GLU A 175 -10.68 4.19 12.85
C GLU A 175 -11.97 4.24 13.69
N PHE A 176 -12.53 5.43 13.91
CA PHE A 176 -13.82 5.57 14.62
C PHE A 176 -15.01 5.11 13.78
N LYS A 177 -15.07 5.45 12.48
CA LYS A 177 -16.13 4.94 11.59
C LYS A 177 -16.18 3.40 11.59
N LEU A 178 -15.03 2.74 11.51
CA LEU A 178 -14.94 1.29 11.52
C LEU A 178 -15.39 0.72 12.87
N LYS A 179 -15.02 1.37 13.98
CA LYS A 179 -15.47 0.99 15.32
C LYS A 179 -17.00 1.02 15.45
N ASP A 180 -17.62 2.09 14.99
CA ASP A 180 -19.07 2.26 15.09
C ASP A 180 -19.82 1.27 14.19
N LYS A 181 -19.29 0.99 13.00
CA LYS A 181 -19.82 -0.04 12.11
C LYS A 181 -19.81 -1.42 12.75
N ARG A 182 -18.75 -1.79 13.48
CA ARG A 182 -18.65 -3.09 14.18
C ARG A 182 -19.66 -3.22 15.30
N LYS A 183 -19.82 -2.18 16.11
CA LYS A 183 -20.86 -2.15 17.16
C LYS A 183 -22.28 -2.33 16.62
N GLN A 184 -22.55 -1.86 15.40
CA GLN A 184 -23.86 -2.04 14.76
C GLN A 184 -24.08 -3.44 14.19
N GLN A 185 -23.01 -4.21 13.95
CA GLN A 185 -23.10 -5.60 13.47
C GLN A 185 -23.20 -6.61 14.62
N ASP A 186 -22.72 -6.25 15.81
CA ASP A 186 -22.78 -7.08 17.03
C ASP A 186 -24.11 -6.94 17.81
N ASN A 187 -24.98 -5.98 17.42
CA ASN A 187 -26.31 -5.75 17.99
C ASN A 187 -27.42 -6.28 17.05
#